data_AF-A0A452FNH3-F1
#
_entry.id   AF-A0A452FNH3-F1
#
_cell.length_a   1.000
_cell.length_b   1.000
_cell.length_c   1.000
_cell.angle_alpha   90.00
_cell.angle_beta   90.00
_cell.angle_gamma   90.00
#
_symmetry.space_group_name_H-M   'P 1'
#
loop_
_entity.id
_entity.type
_entity.pdbx_description
1 polymer ?
#
loop_
_entity_poly.entity_id
_entity_poly.type
_entity_poly.pdbx_seq_one_letter_code
_entity_poly.pdbx_strand_id
1 'polypeptide(L)'
;MISYFEDPKVPDALHDAYICAAVLSACVLLWAILHHLYFNHFQRTGMRLRVATSHMIYRKALRLSNSAMRKTTTGQIVNLLSNDVKRFDQVTTFLHYLWVGPLQAIAVTALLWMEIEISCLAGMAVLIILLLLQSCFGKLFSSFRSKTAALTDDRIKTMSEVITGIRTIKTYAWEKSFTDFITKLRRNEISKILRSSCLRGMNLAFFFAASKVMIFITFVIAVVLDNPITASQVFLVVMLFETVRFTGTLYFPMAIEKVSEAVVSINRIKDFLLLEEIPPHDHQLLPSDGETIVNVQDLTAFWDKESGTPALQGLSFTVRPGELLAVVGPVGAGKVCSDAFLQLDNSPCYILRVEPRAECDSV
;
A
#
# COMPACT_ATOMS: atom_id res chain seq x y z
N MET A 1 -27.24 28.79 22.51
CA MET A 1 -26.16 29.78 22.74
C MET A 1 -26.28 30.98 21.79
N ILE A 2 -26.38 30.79 20.46
CA ILE A 2 -26.53 31.94 19.54
C ILE A 2 -27.92 32.59 19.67
N SER A 3 -28.98 31.78 19.85
CA SER A 3 -30.34 32.26 20.13
C SER A 3 -30.45 33.14 21.40
N TYR A 4 -29.54 32.97 22.36
CA TYR A 4 -29.46 33.82 23.56
C TYR A 4 -29.00 35.24 23.22
N PHE A 5 -28.04 35.39 22.30
CA PHE A 5 -27.56 36.70 21.87
C PHE A 5 -28.52 37.42 20.92
N GLU A 6 -29.51 36.71 20.36
CA GLU A 6 -30.55 37.28 19.49
C GLU A 6 -31.70 37.92 20.31
N ASP A 7 -31.99 37.46 21.53
CA ASP A 7 -33.06 38.04 22.37
C ASP A 7 -32.70 38.12 23.87
N PRO A 8 -32.01 39.19 24.32
CA PRO A 8 -31.47 39.30 25.69
C PRO A 8 -32.51 39.63 26.77
N LYS A 9 -33.81 39.62 26.45
CA LYS A 9 -34.89 40.10 27.33
C LYS A 9 -35.44 39.05 28.31
N VAL A 10 -34.93 37.81 28.28
CA VAL A 10 -35.43 36.71 29.12
C VAL A 10 -34.58 36.60 30.41
N PRO A 11 -35.18 36.73 31.61
CA PRO A 11 -34.44 36.87 32.88
C PRO A 11 -33.57 35.68 33.32
N ASP A 12 -33.70 34.49 32.72
CA ASP A 12 -32.88 33.29 33.04
C ASP A 12 -31.88 32.90 31.93
N ALA A 13 -31.85 33.67 30.83
CA ALA A 13 -31.21 33.19 29.62
C ALA A 13 -29.66 33.19 29.67
N LEU A 14 -29.06 33.97 30.58
CA LEU A 14 -27.62 33.94 30.86
C LEU A 14 -27.20 32.60 31.49
N HIS A 15 -27.99 32.11 32.45
CA HIS A 15 -27.73 30.83 33.12
C HIS A 15 -27.89 29.67 32.14
N ASP A 16 -28.93 29.69 31.31
CA ASP A 16 -29.15 28.70 30.25
C ASP A 16 -28.03 28.72 29.19
N ALA A 17 -27.51 29.90 28.84
CA ALA A 17 -26.38 30.03 27.93
C ALA A 17 -25.09 29.42 28.51
N TYR A 18 -24.81 29.64 29.79
CA TYR A 18 -23.68 29.01 30.48
C TYR A 18 -23.83 27.49 30.58
N ILE A 19 -25.03 26.98 30.89
CA ILE A 19 -25.31 25.53 30.87
C ILE A 19 -25.07 24.97 29.46
N CYS A 20 -25.63 25.59 28.42
CA CYS A 20 -25.43 25.15 27.04
C CYS A 20 -23.95 25.13 26.66
N ALA A 21 -23.18 26.15 27.05
CA ALA A 21 -21.75 26.23 26.79
C ALA A 21 -20.96 25.13 27.53
N ALA A 22 -21.31 24.86 28.80
CA ALA A 22 -20.71 23.79 29.58
C ALA A 22 -21.01 22.41 28.99
N VAL A 23 -22.25 22.15 28.59
CA VAL A 23 -22.67 20.91 27.94
C VAL A 23 -21.97 20.73 26.60
N LEU A 24 -21.94 21.76 25.74
CA LEU A 24 -21.22 21.71 24.46
C LEU A 24 -19.73 21.44 24.65
N SER A 25 -19.10 22.10 25.63
CA SER A 25 -17.68 21.89 25.95
C SER A 25 -17.42 20.45 26.43
N ALA A 26 -18.28 19.93 27.30
CA ALA A 26 -18.21 18.55 27.76
C ALA A 26 -18.42 17.55 26.61
N CYS A 27 -19.38 17.79 25.71
CA CYS A 27 -19.63 16.97 24.53
C CYS A 27 -18.43 16.96 23.58
N VAL A 28 -17.79 18.11 23.33
CA VAL A 28 -16.61 18.21 22.46
C VAL A 28 -15.41 17.48 23.09
N LEU A 29 -15.20 17.63 24.40
CA LEU A 29 -14.14 16.89 25.12
C LEU A 29 -14.38 15.39 25.08
N LEU A 30 -15.62 14.95 25.33
CA LEU A 30 -16.00 13.55 25.26
C LEU A 30 -15.79 13.00 23.85
N TRP A 31 -16.24 13.73 22.82
CA TRP A 31 -16.01 13.37 21.42
C TRP A 31 -14.52 13.25 21.11
N ALA A 32 -13.69 14.21 21.53
CA ALA A 32 -12.25 14.16 21.29
C ALA A 32 -11.59 12.94 21.95
N ILE A 33 -11.93 12.65 23.22
CA ILE A 33 -11.42 11.48 23.94
C ILE A 33 -11.84 10.19 23.24
N LEU A 34 -13.14 10.03 22.95
CA LEU A 34 -13.68 8.85 22.28
C LEU A 34 -13.07 8.66 20.89
N HIS A 35 -12.93 9.75 20.12
CA HIS A 35 -12.32 9.71 18.80
C HIS A 35 -10.85 9.26 18.86
N HIS A 36 -10.06 9.78 19.79
CA HIS A 36 -8.67 9.36 19.95
C HIS A 36 -8.55 7.91 20.44
N LEU A 37 -9.40 7.47 21.38
CA LEU A 37 -9.44 6.08 21.82
C LEU A 37 -9.78 5.14 20.67
N TYR A 38 -10.85 5.46 19.94
CA TYR A 38 -11.26 4.76 18.72
C TYR A 38 -10.11 4.68 17.71
N PHE A 39 -9.49 5.81 17.39
CA PHE A 39 -8.40 5.88 16.41
C PHE A 39 -7.21 5.02 16.82
N ASN A 40 -6.82 5.08 18.10
CA ASN A 40 -5.76 4.23 18.65
C ASN A 40 -6.09 2.74 18.55
N HIS A 41 -7.34 2.35 18.81
CA HIS A 41 -7.79 0.96 18.65
C HIS A 41 -7.67 0.49 17.20
N PHE A 42 -8.14 1.28 16.24
CA PHE A 42 -8.05 0.93 14.81
C PHE A 42 -6.61 0.85 14.32
N GLN A 43 -5.74 1.78 14.74
CA GLN A 43 -4.30 1.70 14.42
C GLN A 43 -3.64 0.45 14.99
N ARG A 44 -3.96 0.07 16.23
CA ARG A 44 -3.45 -1.17 16.83
C ARG A 44 -3.92 -2.41 16.07
N THR A 45 -5.17 -2.44 15.63
CA THR A 45 -5.70 -3.54 14.81
C THR A 45 -4.96 -3.63 13.47
N GLY A 46 -4.75 -2.50 12.79
CA GLY A 46 -3.96 -2.46 11.55
C GLY A 46 -2.54 -2.99 11.74
N MET A 47 -1.87 -2.54 12.81
CA MET A 47 -0.52 -2.99 13.15
C MET A 47 -0.45 -4.50 13.44
N ARG A 48 -1.43 -5.05 14.16
CA ARG A 48 -1.52 -6.49 14.44
C ARG A 48 -1.69 -7.28 13.14
N LEU A 49 -2.57 -6.83 12.24
CA LEU A 49 -2.77 -7.44 10.93
C LEU A 49 -1.49 -7.42 10.09
N ARG A 50 -0.76 -6.30 10.12
CA ARG A 50 0.56 -6.18 9.49
C ARG A 50 1.53 -7.22 10.02
N VAL A 51 1.74 -7.27 11.33
CA VAL A 51 2.70 -8.21 11.95
C VAL A 51 2.33 -9.67 11.66
N ALA A 52 1.04 -10.03 11.78
CA ALA A 52 0.57 -11.38 11.49
C ALA A 52 0.82 -11.79 10.03
N THR A 53 0.54 -10.88 9.08
CA THR A 53 0.74 -11.14 7.66
C THR A 53 2.22 -11.21 7.30
N SER A 54 3.06 -10.34 7.89
CA SER A 54 4.52 -10.40 7.76
C SER A 54 5.08 -11.73 8.25
N HIS A 55 4.61 -12.22 9.40
CA HIS A 55 4.99 -13.52 9.94
C HIS A 55 4.57 -14.67 9.00
N MET A 56 3.35 -14.63 8.46
CA MET A 56 2.85 -15.63 7.53
C MET A 56 3.65 -15.66 6.22
N ILE A 57 3.96 -14.49 5.64
CA ILE A 57 4.82 -14.37 4.45
C ILE A 57 6.22 -14.92 4.74
N TYR A 58 6.81 -14.57 5.88
CA TYR A 58 8.14 -15.05 6.26
C TYR A 58 8.16 -16.58 6.44
N ARG A 59 7.18 -17.14 7.15
CA ARG A 59 7.06 -18.59 7.32
C ARG A 59 6.87 -19.33 6.00
N LYS A 60 6.07 -18.78 5.09
CA LYS A 60 5.89 -19.31 3.73
C LYS A 60 7.20 -19.26 2.96
N ALA A 61 7.92 -18.13 3.01
CA ALA A 61 9.18 -17.95 2.29
C ALA A 61 10.23 -19.02 2.67
N LEU A 62 10.29 -19.42 3.94
CA LEU A 62 11.19 -20.47 4.43
C LEU A 62 10.81 -21.89 3.98
N ARG A 63 9.62 -22.10 3.44
CA ARG A 63 9.08 -23.42 3.05
C ARG A 63 8.85 -23.55 1.56
N LEU A 64 9.15 -22.53 0.76
CA LEU A 64 8.96 -22.56 -0.69
C LEU A 64 9.83 -23.65 -1.32
N SER A 65 9.26 -24.39 -2.25
CA SER A 65 10.02 -25.31 -3.09
C SER A 65 10.99 -24.56 -4.00
N ASN A 66 12.06 -25.23 -4.46
CA ASN A 66 13.01 -24.64 -5.40
C ASN A 66 12.35 -24.20 -6.74
N SER A 67 11.31 -24.92 -7.20
CA SER A 67 10.54 -24.53 -8.38
C SER A 67 9.73 -23.25 -8.12
N ALA A 68 9.06 -23.15 -6.97
CA ALA A 68 8.36 -21.94 -6.58
C ALA A 68 9.30 -20.74 -6.37
N MET A 69 10.50 -20.98 -5.83
CA MET A 69 11.54 -19.96 -5.65
C MET A 69 12.08 -19.41 -6.98
N ARG A 70 11.88 -20.11 -8.12
CA ARG A 70 12.15 -19.57 -9.46
C ARG A 70 11.01 -18.68 -9.98
N LYS A 71 9.78 -18.92 -9.54
CA LYS A 71 8.59 -18.12 -9.91
C LYS A 71 8.48 -16.81 -9.11
N THR A 72 9.11 -16.73 -7.93
CA THR A 72 9.17 -15.51 -7.10
C THR A 72 10.60 -15.09 -6.79
N THR A 73 10.92 -13.83 -7.00
CA THR A 73 12.25 -13.26 -6.69
C THR A 73 12.33 -12.75 -5.25
N THR A 74 13.53 -12.71 -4.68
CA THR A 74 13.77 -12.08 -3.37
C THR A 74 13.28 -10.64 -3.32
N GLY A 75 13.43 -9.89 -4.42
CA GLY A 75 12.92 -8.52 -4.54
C GLY A 75 11.39 -8.42 -4.43
N GLN A 76 10.65 -9.38 -5.01
CA GLN A 76 9.19 -9.43 -4.86
C GLN A 76 8.78 -9.71 -3.42
N ILE A 77 9.46 -10.62 -2.71
CA ILE A 77 9.19 -10.92 -1.30
C ILE A 77 9.43 -9.68 -0.42
N VAL A 78 10.55 -8.98 -0.64
CA VAL A 78 10.87 -7.74 0.08
C VAL A 78 9.83 -6.66 -0.21
N ASN A 79 9.35 -6.55 -1.45
CA ASN A 79 8.30 -5.60 -1.80
C ASN A 79 6.97 -5.94 -1.12
N LEU A 80 6.58 -7.22 -1.07
CA LEU A 80 5.39 -7.65 -0.33
C LEU A 80 5.49 -7.20 1.13
N LEU A 81 6.62 -7.51 1.78
CA LEU A 81 6.84 -7.20 3.20
C LEU A 81 6.91 -5.69 3.50
N SER A 82 7.47 -4.90 2.59
CA SER A 82 7.73 -3.47 2.80
C SER A 82 6.57 -2.56 2.35
N ASN A 83 5.90 -2.90 1.25
CA ASN A 83 4.89 -2.06 0.60
C ASN A 83 3.47 -2.61 0.74
N ASP A 84 3.26 -3.90 0.44
CA ASP A 84 1.91 -4.48 0.42
C ASP A 84 1.36 -4.64 1.84
N VAL A 85 2.14 -5.15 2.79
CA VAL A 85 1.66 -5.31 4.18
C VAL A 85 1.35 -3.95 4.84
N LYS A 86 2.04 -2.87 4.45
CA LYS A 86 1.78 -1.52 4.99
C LYS A 86 0.38 -0.99 4.65
N ARG A 87 -0.28 -1.52 3.62
CA ARG A 87 -1.65 -1.12 3.25
C ARG A 87 -2.68 -1.48 4.32
N PHE A 88 -2.41 -2.49 5.14
CA PHE A 88 -3.29 -2.88 6.25
C PHE A 88 -3.41 -1.79 7.34
N ASP A 89 -2.33 -1.07 7.63
CA ASP A 89 -2.37 0.06 8.59
C ASP A 89 -3.29 1.18 8.08
N GLN A 90 -3.19 1.47 6.77
CA GLN A 90 -3.93 2.56 6.12
C GLN A 90 -5.41 2.20 5.95
N VAL A 91 -5.71 1.02 5.40
CA VAL A 91 -7.10 0.62 5.14
C VAL A 91 -7.90 0.53 6.44
N THR A 92 -7.32 -0.02 7.51
CA THR A 92 -8.01 -0.14 8.80
C THR A 92 -8.43 1.23 9.34
N THR A 93 -7.59 2.25 9.12
CA THR A 93 -7.89 3.62 9.56
C THR A 93 -9.08 4.23 8.80
N PHE A 94 -9.22 3.97 7.49
CA PHE A 94 -10.22 4.65 6.65
C PHE A 94 -11.46 3.82 6.31
N LEU A 95 -11.42 2.49 6.47
CA LEU A 95 -12.47 1.57 6.05
C LEU A 95 -13.88 1.97 6.54
N HIS A 96 -13.96 2.45 7.78
CA HIS A 96 -15.23 2.83 8.40
C HIS A 96 -15.96 3.99 7.69
N TYR A 97 -15.22 4.88 7.01
CA TYR A 97 -15.84 5.99 6.28
C TYR A 97 -16.68 5.53 5.08
N LEU A 98 -16.52 4.29 4.59
CA LEU A 98 -17.36 3.77 3.51
C LEU A 98 -18.84 3.66 3.90
N TRP A 99 -19.14 3.35 5.17
CA TRP A 99 -20.52 3.24 5.66
C TRP A 99 -20.91 4.45 6.50
N VAL A 100 -19.97 5.03 7.27
CA VAL A 100 -20.22 6.26 8.04
C VAL A 100 -20.47 7.46 7.12
N GLY A 101 -19.76 7.56 5.99
CA GLY A 101 -19.91 8.68 5.05
C GLY A 101 -21.35 8.85 4.54
N PRO A 102 -21.96 7.82 3.92
CA PRO A 102 -23.35 7.88 3.48
C PRO A 102 -24.34 8.11 4.62
N LEU A 103 -24.16 7.44 5.76
CA LEU A 103 -25.02 7.61 6.93
C LEU A 103 -24.98 9.04 7.47
N GLN A 104 -23.79 9.63 7.57
CA GLN A 104 -23.59 11.01 7.98
C GLN A 104 -24.19 11.99 6.97
N ALA A 105 -24.08 11.73 5.67
CA ALA A 105 -24.70 12.56 4.65
C ALA A 105 -26.23 12.57 4.78
N ILE A 106 -26.85 11.42 5.04
CA ILE A 106 -28.30 11.30 5.28
C ILE A 106 -28.69 12.07 6.55
N ALA A 107 -27.99 11.85 7.66
CA ALA A 107 -28.30 12.50 8.93
C ALA A 107 -28.16 14.03 8.84
N VAL A 108 -27.09 14.54 8.22
CA VAL A 108 -26.89 15.97 8.02
C VAL A 108 -27.95 16.56 7.08
N THR A 109 -28.32 15.85 6.01
CA THR A 109 -29.38 16.32 5.10
C THR A 109 -30.72 16.41 5.82
N ALA A 110 -31.04 15.44 6.69
CA ALA A 110 -32.27 15.47 7.49
C ALA A 110 -32.29 16.66 8.47
N LEU A 111 -31.17 16.93 9.15
CA LEU A 111 -31.04 18.10 10.04
C LEU A 111 -31.16 19.42 9.27
N LEU A 112 -30.53 19.52 8.09
CA LEU A 112 -30.65 20.70 7.24
C LEU A 112 -32.07 20.89 6.71
N TRP A 113 -32.78 19.81 6.39
CA TRP A 113 -34.19 19.88 5.97
C TRP A 113 -35.09 20.43 7.08
N MET A 114 -34.81 20.10 8.35
CA MET A 114 -35.56 20.65 9.49
C MET A 114 -35.33 22.15 9.68
N GLU A 115 -34.16 22.67 9.30
CA GLU A 115 -33.76 24.07 9.57
C GLU A 115 -34.06 25.05 8.42
N ILE A 116 -33.84 24.64 7.17
CA ILE A 116 -33.95 25.50 5.98
C ILE A 116 -34.86 24.91 4.89
N GLU A 117 -35.58 23.84 5.21
CA GLU A 117 -36.56 23.18 4.34
C GLU A 117 -35.97 22.82 2.96
N ILE A 118 -36.69 23.14 1.88
CA ILE A 118 -36.33 22.76 0.51
C ILE A 118 -35.00 23.36 0.04
N SER A 119 -34.56 24.47 0.66
CA SER A 119 -33.32 25.16 0.32
C SER A 119 -32.10 24.26 0.53
N CYS A 120 -32.17 23.29 1.47
CA CYS A 120 -31.06 22.37 1.71
C CYS A 120 -30.75 21.49 0.49
N LEU A 121 -31.76 21.12 -0.30
CA LEU A 121 -31.58 20.26 -1.47
C LEU A 121 -30.72 20.95 -2.53
N ALA A 122 -30.84 22.27 -2.69
CA ALA A 122 -30.01 23.00 -3.63
C ALA A 122 -28.54 22.97 -3.22
N GLY A 123 -28.24 23.18 -1.93
CA GLY A 123 -26.89 23.06 -1.39
C GLY A 123 -26.33 21.64 -1.55
N MET A 124 -27.14 20.62 -1.28
CA MET A 124 -26.75 19.21 -1.48
C MET A 124 -26.53 18.86 -2.96
N ALA A 125 -27.34 19.38 -3.87
CA ALA A 125 -27.15 19.22 -5.31
C ALA A 125 -25.82 19.84 -5.77
N VAL A 126 -25.50 21.05 -5.29
CA VAL A 126 -24.20 21.68 -5.55
C VAL A 126 -23.08 20.83 -4.97
N LEU A 127 -23.20 20.31 -3.76
CA LEU A 127 -22.20 19.41 -3.16
C LEU A 127 -21.94 18.16 -4.02
N ILE A 128 -22.99 17.54 -4.57
CA ILE A 128 -22.86 16.37 -5.45
C ILE A 128 -22.17 16.76 -6.77
N ILE A 129 -22.54 17.88 -7.39
CA ILE A 129 -21.90 18.39 -8.60
C ILE A 129 -20.40 18.65 -8.35
N LEU A 130 -20.08 19.28 -7.22
CA LEU A 130 -18.70 19.55 -6.81
C LEU A 130 -17.90 18.26 -6.62
N LEU A 131 -18.49 17.23 -6.02
CA LEU A 131 -17.89 15.90 -5.87
C LEU A 131 -17.54 15.26 -7.23
N LEU A 132 -18.49 15.29 -8.17
CA LEU A 132 -18.28 14.74 -9.51
C LEU A 132 -17.19 15.51 -10.27
N LEU A 133 -17.22 16.84 -10.18
CA LEU A 133 -16.25 17.70 -10.84
C LEU A 133 -14.84 17.48 -10.27
N GLN A 134 -14.70 17.41 -8.94
CA GLN A 134 -13.41 17.11 -8.30
C GLN A 134 -12.90 15.71 -8.63
N SER A 135 -13.78 14.71 -8.75
CA SER A 135 -13.38 13.38 -9.21
C SER A 135 -12.85 13.40 -10.65
N CYS A 136 -13.48 14.17 -11.53
CA CYS A 136 -13.00 14.38 -12.90
C CYS A 136 -11.63 15.09 -12.93
N PHE A 137 -11.47 16.19 -12.18
CA PHE A 137 -10.18 16.87 -12.03
C PHE A 137 -9.11 15.97 -11.42
N GLY A 138 -9.48 15.10 -10.48
CA GLY A 138 -8.59 14.10 -9.88
C GLY A 138 -8.07 13.08 -10.88
N LYS A 139 -8.94 12.56 -11.77
CA LYS A 139 -8.54 11.66 -12.86
C LYS A 139 -7.62 12.36 -13.86
N LEU A 140 -7.95 13.60 -14.23
CA LEU A 140 -7.12 14.40 -15.11
C LEU A 140 -5.74 14.65 -14.49
N PHE A 141 -5.70 15.02 -13.21
CA PHE A 141 -4.47 15.22 -12.45
C PHE A 141 -3.62 13.94 -12.40
N SER A 142 -4.23 12.78 -12.14
CA SER A 142 -3.54 11.48 -12.17
C SER A 142 -2.88 11.20 -13.53
N SER A 143 -3.58 11.47 -14.62
CA SER A 143 -3.05 11.35 -15.99
C SER A 143 -1.85 12.28 -16.25
N PHE A 144 -1.93 13.55 -15.84
CA PHE A 144 -0.79 14.48 -15.95
C PHE A 144 0.40 14.06 -15.07
N ARG A 145 0.15 13.53 -13.88
CA ARG A 145 1.18 13.01 -12.98
C ARG A 145 1.89 11.81 -13.59
N SER A 146 1.15 10.88 -14.22
CA SER A 146 1.73 9.73 -14.93
C SER A 146 2.65 10.17 -16.07
N LYS A 147 2.21 11.14 -16.90
CA LYS A 147 3.06 11.70 -17.97
C LYS A 147 4.32 12.38 -17.45
N THR A 148 4.20 13.08 -16.32
CA THR A 148 5.35 13.71 -15.65
C THR A 148 6.33 12.65 -15.15
N ALA A 149 5.83 11.59 -14.52
CA ALA A 149 6.66 10.48 -14.03
C ALA A 149 7.44 9.82 -15.17
N ALA A 150 6.80 9.56 -16.32
CA ALA A 150 7.47 8.98 -17.48
C ALA A 150 8.66 9.83 -17.98
N LEU A 151 8.54 11.16 -17.97
CA LEU A 151 9.66 12.05 -18.34
C LEU A 151 10.77 12.04 -17.29
N THR A 152 10.41 11.97 -16.00
CA THR A 152 11.39 11.83 -14.91
C THR A 152 12.15 10.51 -15.02
N ASP A 153 11.45 9.41 -15.33
CA ASP A 153 12.03 8.07 -15.50
C ASP A 153 13.00 8.04 -16.68
N ASP A 154 12.62 8.62 -17.84
CA ASP A 154 13.48 8.72 -19.03
C ASP A 154 14.75 9.52 -18.76
N ARG A 155 14.63 10.64 -18.03
CA ARG A 155 15.79 11.44 -17.60
C ARG A 155 16.69 10.66 -16.64
N ILE A 156 16.12 9.97 -15.65
CA ILE A 156 16.90 9.16 -14.69
C ILE A 156 17.64 8.05 -15.42
N LYS A 157 16.96 7.34 -16.33
CA LYS A 157 17.58 6.30 -17.18
C LYS A 157 18.75 6.87 -17.99
N THR A 158 18.53 7.98 -18.69
CA THR A 158 19.58 8.66 -19.47
C THR A 158 20.76 9.04 -18.58
N MET A 159 20.53 9.59 -17.39
CA MET A 159 21.60 9.91 -16.45
C MET A 159 22.38 8.68 -16.01
N SER A 160 21.71 7.55 -15.74
CA SER A 160 22.37 6.29 -15.42
C SER A 160 23.28 5.82 -16.55
N GLU A 161 22.81 5.85 -17.80
CA GLU A 161 23.61 5.50 -18.98
C GLU A 161 24.86 6.39 -19.13
N VAL A 162 24.72 7.70 -18.91
CA VAL A 162 25.84 8.66 -18.93
C VAL A 162 26.86 8.37 -17.82
N ILE A 163 26.42 8.03 -16.61
CA ILE A 163 27.30 7.69 -15.50
C ILE A 163 28.06 6.39 -15.81
N THR A 164 27.38 5.37 -16.33
CA THR A 164 28.02 4.12 -16.75
C THR A 164 29.04 4.34 -17.87
N GLY A 165 28.75 5.25 -18.82
CA GLY A 165 29.61 5.59 -19.95
C GLY A 165 30.62 6.72 -19.71
N ILE A 166 30.81 7.19 -18.47
CA ILE A 166 31.48 8.48 -18.20
C ILE A 166 32.92 8.54 -18.73
N ARG A 167 33.66 7.42 -18.67
CA ARG A 167 35.07 7.37 -19.14
C ARG A 167 35.16 7.70 -20.63
N THR A 168 34.31 7.07 -21.46
CA THR A 168 34.25 7.32 -22.90
C THR A 168 33.90 8.77 -23.20
N ILE A 169 32.89 9.31 -22.52
CA ILE A 169 32.44 10.70 -22.70
C ILE A 169 33.58 11.69 -22.42
N LYS A 170 34.38 11.45 -21.36
CA LYS A 170 35.56 12.27 -21.04
C LYS A 170 36.67 12.14 -22.06
N THR A 171 36.97 10.93 -22.52
CA THR A 171 38.01 10.69 -23.55
C THR A 171 37.71 11.43 -24.85
N TYR A 172 36.44 11.55 -25.23
CA TYR A 172 36.00 12.31 -26.42
C TYR A 172 35.64 13.78 -26.13
N ALA A 173 35.80 14.26 -24.89
CA ALA A 173 35.41 15.60 -24.44
C ALA A 173 33.94 15.98 -24.76
N TRP A 174 33.03 15.01 -24.74
CA TRP A 174 31.59 15.20 -25.05
C TRP A 174 30.74 15.70 -23.87
N GLU A 175 31.37 16.03 -22.74
CA GLU A 175 30.70 16.40 -21.49
C GLU A 175 29.68 17.53 -21.68
N LYS A 176 30.05 18.56 -22.45
CA LYS A 176 29.18 19.72 -22.72
C LYS A 176 27.95 19.34 -23.54
N SER A 177 28.13 18.51 -24.57
CA SER A 177 27.02 18.03 -25.42
C SER A 177 26.01 17.21 -24.62
N PHE A 178 26.48 16.28 -23.79
CA PHE A 178 25.60 15.50 -22.90
C PHE A 178 24.93 16.36 -21.82
N THR A 179 25.63 17.36 -21.30
CA THR A 179 25.06 18.32 -20.34
C THR A 179 23.90 19.10 -20.97
N ASP A 180 24.07 19.58 -22.20
CA ASP A 180 23.03 20.31 -22.93
C ASP A 180 21.82 19.40 -23.24
N PHE A 181 22.08 18.15 -23.62
CA PHE A 181 21.04 17.13 -23.84
C PHE A 181 20.22 16.86 -22.57
N ILE A 182 20.87 16.59 -21.44
CA ILE A 182 20.21 16.37 -20.14
C ILE A 182 19.44 17.62 -19.70
N THR A 183 20.01 18.80 -19.93
CA THR A 183 19.35 20.08 -19.59
C THR A 183 18.06 20.26 -20.42
N LYS A 184 18.05 19.86 -21.68
CA LYS A 184 16.85 19.87 -22.53
C LYS A 184 15.78 18.91 -22.00
N LEU A 185 16.14 17.69 -21.63
CA LEU A 185 15.23 16.74 -20.97
C LEU A 185 14.65 17.35 -19.69
N ARG A 186 15.50 17.96 -18.85
CA ARG A 186 15.09 18.60 -17.61
C ARG A 186 14.14 19.78 -17.84
N ARG A 187 14.35 20.60 -18.88
CA ARG A 187 13.41 21.69 -19.23
C ARG A 187 12.03 21.16 -19.60
N ASN A 188 11.99 20.09 -20.41
CA ASN A 188 10.73 19.44 -20.79
C ASN A 188 10.01 18.86 -19.57
N GLU A 189 10.73 18.18 -18.69
CA GLU A 189 10.23 17.65 -17.42
C GLU A 189 9.65 18.78 -16.54
N ILE A 190 10.43 19.84 -16.30
CA ILE A 190 10.02 20.99 -15.47
C ILE A 190 8.75 21.65 -16.04
N SER A 191 8.65 21.82 -17.36
CA SER A 191 7.45 22.38 -17.99
C SER A 191 6.19 21.56 -17.67
N LYS A 192 6.28 20.23 -17.71
CA LYS A 192 5.15 19.35 -17.34
C LYS A 192 4.89 19.35 -15.84
N ILE A 193 5.93 19.35 -15.01
CA ILE A 193 5.82 19.50 -13.55
C ILE A 193 5.06 20.78 -13.21
N LEU A 194 5.43 21.91 -13.82
CA LEU A 194 4.79 23.20 -13.58
C LEU A 194 3.32 23.17 -13.96
N ARG A 195 2.96 22.61 -15.12
CA ARG A 195 1.57 22.45 -15.55
C ARG A 195 0.77 21.55 -14.58
N SER A 196 1.37 20.45 -14.13
CA SER A 196 0.75 19.55 -13.15
C SER A 196 0.58 20.24 -11.78
N SER A 197 1.55 21.05 -11.37
CA SER A 197 1.50 21.82 -10.11
C SER A 197 0.44 22.93 -10.17
N CYS A 198 0.35 23.65 -11.29
CA CYS A 198 -0.69 24.65 -11.53
C CYS A 198 -2.08 24.02 -11.48
N LEU A 199 -2.29 22.87 -12.14
CA LEU A 199 -3.56 22.14 -12.09
C LEU A 199 -3.91 21.69 -10.66
N ARG A 200 -2.92 21.26 -9.87
CA ARG A 200 -3.10 20.92 -8.45
C ARG A 200 -3.51 22.15 -7.65
N GLY A 201 -2.85 23.29 -7.86
CA GLY A 201 -3.18 24.56 -7.24
C GLY A 201 -4.61 25.00 -7.57
N MET A 202 -5.01 24.89 -8.84
CA MET A 202 -6.39 25.16 -9.27
C MET A 202 -7.41 24.24 -8.60
N ASN A 203 -7.12 22.93 -8.49
CA ASN A 203 -8.01 21.99 -7.81
C ASN A 203 -8.16 22.33 -6.32
N LEU A 204 -7.07 22.72 -5.66
CA LEU A 204 -7.10 23.14 -4.25
C LEU A 204 -7.87 24.45 -4.06
N ALA A 205 -7.64 25.44 -4.94
CA ALA A 205 -8.38 26.70 -4.93
C ALA A 205 -9.88 26.47 -5.16
N PHE A 206 -10.22 25.60 -6.12
CA PHE A 206 -11.59 25.17 -6.39
C PHE A 206 -12.21 24.50 -5.17
N PHE A 207 -11.48 23.62 -4.48
CA PHE A 207 -11.96 22.97 -3.25
C PHE A 207 -12.37 23.98 -2.17
N PHE A 208 -11.54 25.01 -1.92
CA PHE A 208 -11.88 26.05 -0.94
C PHE A 208 -13.01 26.97 -1.43
N ALA A 209 -13.00 27.42 -2.69
CA ALA A 209 -14.02 28.30 -3.24
C ALA A 209 -15.40 27.63 -3.31
N ALA A 210 -15.43 26.36 -3.70
CA ALA A 210 -16.64 25.55 -3.83
C ALA A 210 -17.50 25.53 -2.56
N SER A 211 -16.85 25.49 -1.38
CA SER A 211 -17.56 25.56 -0.09
C SER A 211 -18.38 26.83 0.07
N LYS A 212 -17.80 27.98 -0.31
CA LYS A 212 -18.42 29.29 -0.17
C LYS A 212 -19.52 29.47 -1.21
N VAL A 213 -19.31 28.96 -2.43
CA VAL A 213 -20.34 28.94 -3.48
C VAL A 213 -21.54 28.10 -3.07
N MET A 214 -21.34 26.91 -2.49
CA MET A 214 -22.42 26.05 -1.99
C MET A 214 -23.27 26.76 -0.93
N ILE A 215 -22.61 27.36 0.07
CA ILE A 215 -23.27 28.11 1.14
C ILE A 215 -24.03 29.31 0.56
N PHE A 216 -23.40 30.07 -0.34
CA PHE A 216 -24.00 31.23 -0.99
C PHE A 216 -25.28 30.86 -1.77
N ILE A 217 -25.23 29.84 -2.63
CA ILE A 217 -26.39 29.39 -3.40
C ILE A 217 -27.53 28.96 -2.47
N THR A 218 -27.21 28.25 -1.38
CA THR A 218 -28.22 27.78 -0.43
C THR A 218 -28.96 28.93 0.23
N PHE A 219 -28.26 29.96 0.69
CA PHE A 219 -28.92 31.13 1.29
C PHE A 219 -29.64 32.00 0.27
N VAL A 220 -29.12 32.15 -0.96
CA VAL A 220 -29.83 32.87 -2.03
C VAL A 220 -31.18 32.21 -2.30
N ILE A 221 -31.23 30.88 -2.37
CA ILE A 221 -32.49 30.16 -2.58
C ILE A 221 -33.41 30.27 -1.37
N ALA A 222 -32.86 30.24 -0.15
CA ALA A 222 -33.65 30.46 1.07
C ALA A 222 -34.31 31.84 1.09
N VAL A 223 -33.61 32.91 0.68
CA VAL A 223 -34.18 34.26 0.55
C VAL A 223 -35.26 34.30 -0.53
N VAL A 224 -35.04 33.66 -1.68
CA VAL A 224 -36.01 33.63 -2.80
C VAL A 224 -37.31 32.90 -2.43
N LEU A 225 -37.23 31.96 -1.49
CA LEU A 225 -38.38 31.22 -0.97
C LEU A 225 -39.05 31.90 0.23
N ASP A 226 -38.65 33.14 0.55
CA ASP A 226 -39.14 33.93 1.68
C ASP A 226 -38.95 33.24 3.05
N ASN A 227 -37.94 32.37 3.17
CA ASN A 227 -37.59 31.75 4.45
C ASN A 227 -36.88 32.78 5.35
N PRO A 228 -37.32 32.99 6.60
CA PRO A 228 -36.62 33.87 7.51
C PRO A 228 -35.25 33.28 7.85
N ILE A 229 -34.19 34.08 7.72
CA ILE A 229 -32.81 33.68 8.00
C ILE A 229 -32.34 34.35 9.28
N THR A 230 -32.19 33.57 10.36
CA THR A 230 -31.58 34.04 11.61
C THR A 230 -30.07 33.79 11.63
N ALA A 231 -29.31 34.51 12.47
CA ALA A 231 -27.87 34.31 12.57
C ALA A 231 -27.54 32.93 13.17
N SER A 232 -28.39 32.42 14.07
CA SER A 232 -28.33 31.07 14.60
C SER A 232 -28.45 29.99 13.52
N GLN A 233 -29.42 30.11 12.62
CA GLN A 233 -29.59 29.20 11.49
C GLN A 233 -28.40 29.24 10.53
N VAL A 234 -27.89 30.44 10.21
CA VAL A 234 -26.75 30.58 9.31
C VAL A 234 -25.54 29.81 9.83
N PHE A 235 -25.21 29.99 11.10
CA PHE A 235 -24.08 29.31 11.72
C PHE A 235 -24.23 27.78 11.70
N LEU A 236 -25.42 27.28 12.06
CA LEU A 236 -25.72 25.85 12.08
C LEU A 236 -25.59 25.22 10.69
N VAL A 237 -26.20 25.84 9.68
CA VAL A 237 -26.17 25.38 8.28
C VAL A 237 -24.75 25.35 7.74
N VAL A 238 -23.96 26.40 8.00
CA VAL A 238 -22.54 26.45 7.59
C VAL A 238 -21.75 25.31 8.23
N MET A 239 -21.91 25.08 9.53
CA MET A 239 -21.22 23.97 10.22
C MET A 239 -21.60 22.61 9.65
N LEU A 240 -22.90 22.37 9.44
CA LEU A 240 -23.42 21.11 8.91
C LEU A 240 -22.89 20.84 7.49
N PHE A 241 -22.89 21.84 6.60
CA PHE A 241 -22.34 21.71 5.26
C PHE A 241 -20.84 21.43 5.25
N GLU A 242 -20.07 22.13 6.09
CA GLU A 242 -18.63 21.90 6.25
C GLU A 242 -18.38 20.44 6.69
N THR A 243 -19.11 19.97 7.70
CA THR A 243 -19.00 18.61 8.23
C THR A 243 -19.28 17.55 7.16
N VAL A 244 -20.40 17.63 6.43
CA VAL A 244 -20.71 16.64 5.37
C VAL A 244 -19.70 16.71 4.23
N ARG A 245 -19.20 17.91 3.88
CA ARG A 245 -18.16 18.07 2.85
C ARG A 245 -16.86 17.36 3.22
N PHE A 246 -16.36 17.51 4.45
CA PHE A 246 -15.14 16.81 4.87
C PHE A 246 -15.28 15.30 4.74
N THR A 247 -16.39 14.72 5.21
CA THR A 247 -16.66 13.29 5.04
C THR A 247 -16.85 12.86 3.61
N GLY A 248 -17.70 13.56 2.84
CA GLY A 248 -18.06 13.16 1.48
C GLY A 248 -16.93 13.36 0.48
N THR A 249 -16.16 14.44 0.62
CA THR A 249 -15.17 14.86 -0.38
C THR A 249 -13.75 14.42 -0.06
N LEU A 250 -13.38 14.26 1.22
CA LEU A 250 -12.02 13.86 1.60
C LEU A 250 -11.96 12.44 2.13
N TYR A 251 -12.71 12.12 3.17
CA TYR A 251 -12.58 10.82 3.85
C TYR A 251 -13.16 9.66 3.06
N PHE A 252 -14.34 9.84 2.45
CA PHE A 252 -15.00 8.78 1.69
C PHE A 252 -14.20 8.35 0.43
N PRO A 253 -13.71 9.27 -0.43
CA PRO A 253 -12.87 8.89 -1.56
C PRO A 253 -11.53 8.28 -1.13
N MET A 254 -10.94 8.77 -0.03
CA MET A 254 -9.72 8.18 0.54
C MET A 254 -9.95 6.76 1.03
N ALA A 255 -11.11 6.47 1.62
CA ALA A 255 -11.48 5.11 2.00
C ALA A 255 -11.58 4.18 0.80
N ILE A 256 -12.21 4.62 -0.30
CA ILE A 256 -12.27 3.86 -1.56
C ILE A 256 -10.87 3.59 -2.10
N GLU A 257 -10.01 4.62 -2.13
CA GLU A 257 -8.62 4.51 -2.57
C GLU A 257 -7.88 3.44 -1.75
N LYS A 258 -7.93 3.54 -0.41
CA LYS A 258 -7.20 2.62 0.48
C LYS A 258 -7.73 1.20 0.42
N VAL A 259 -9.03 1.01 0.25
CA VAL A 259 -9.61 -0.31 0.04
C VAL A 259 -9.17 -0.90 -1.30
N SER A 260 -9.19 -0.12 -2.39
CA SER A 260 -8.72 -0.58 -3.70
C SER A 260 -7.25 -1.03 -3.66
N GLU A 261 -6.37 -0.20 -3.06
CA GLU A 261 -4.96 -0.54 -2.87
C GLU A 261 -4.80 -1.81 -2.02
N ALA A 262 -5.55 -1.94 -0.93
CA ALA A 262 -5.49 -3.11 -0.06
C ALA A 262 -5.95 -4.39 -0.78
N VAL A 263 -7.00 -4.34 -1.60
CA VAL A 263 -7.48 -5.50 -2.39
C VAL A 263 -6.40 -6.00 -3.35
N VAL A 264 -5.71 -5.10 -4.06
CA VAL A 264 -4.59 -5.48 -4.94
C VAL A 264 -3.45 -6.13 -4.16
N SER A 265 -3.09 -5.56 -3.01
CA SER A 265 -2.07 -6.13 -2.12
C SER A 265 -2.47 -7.49 -1.55
N ILE A 266 -3.73 -7.68 -1.15
CA ILE A 266 -4.26 -8.95 -0.67
C ILE A 266 -4.15 -10.02 -1.76
N ASN A 267 -4.50 -9.70 -3.01
CA ASN A 267 -4.37 -10.65 -4.12
C ASN A 267 -2.92 -11.07 -4.34
N ARG A 268 -1.97 -10.12 -4.34
CA ARG A 268 -0.54 -10.45 -4.49
C ARG A 268 -0.01 -11.31 -3.35
N ILE A 269 -0.42 -11.03 -2.12
CA ILE A 269 -0.05 -11.83 -0.94
C ILE A 269 -0.67 -13.23 -1.06
N LYS A 270 -1.94 -13.34 -1.47
CA LYS A 270 -2.61 -14.62 -1.70
C LYS A 270 -1.87 -15.44 -2.76
N ASP A 271 -1.55 -14.85 -3.90
CA ASP A 271 -0.85 -15.54 -4.98
C ASP A 271 0.51 -16.08 -4.52
N PHE A 272 1.24 -15.29 -3.70
CA PHE A 272 2.48 -15.73 -3.07
C PHE A 272 2.27 -16.88 -2.06
N LEU A 273 1.24 -16.80 -1.23
CA LEU A 273 0.92 -17.82 -0.23
C LEU A 273 0.42 -19.13 -0.83
N LEU A 274 -0.06 -19.12 -2.08
CA LEU A 274 -0.49 -20.31 -2.81
C LEU A 274 0.63 -21.00 -3.60
N LEU A 275 1.84 -20.44 -3.59
CA LEU A 275 3.00 -21.09 -4.20
C LEU A 275 3.32 -22.45 -3.54
N GLU A 276 3.90 -23.36 -4.31
CA GLU A 276 4.22 -24.72 -3.89
C GLU A 276 5.26 -24.74 -2.76
N GLU A 277 4.91 -25.36 -1.64
CA GLU A 277 5.82 -25.62 -0.52
C GLU A 277 6.56 -26.94 -0.71
N ILE A 278 7.74 -27.05 -0.08
CA ILE A 278 8.40 -28.33 0.11
C ILE A 278 7.47 -29.21 0.95
N PRO A 279 7.11 -30.42 0.50
CA PRO A 279 6.26 -31.31 1.28
C PRO A 279 6.89 -31.54 2.65
N PRO A 280 6.11 -31.51 3.75
CA PRO A 280 6.63 -31.83 5.06
C PRO A 280 7.24 -33.23 5.00
N HIS A 281 8.52 -33.33 5.36
CA HIS A 281 9.19 -34.62 5.49
C HIS A 281 8.55 -35.38 6.66
N ASP A 282 7.68 -36.32 6.33
CA ASP A 282 7.21 -37.35 7.24
C ASP A 282 8.28 -38.45 7.27
N HIS A 283 9.46 -38.12 7.81
CA HIS A 283 10.39 -39.17 8.19
C HIS A 283 9.78 -39.87 9.40
N GLN A 284 9.07 -40.97 9.16
CA GLN A 284 9.19 -42.09 10.06
C GLN A 284 10.69 -42.39 10.13
N LEU A 285 11.35 -41.83 11.15
CA LEU A 285 12.67 -42.23 11.56
C LEU A 285 12.57 -43.73 11.84
N LEU A 286 12.92 -44.54 10.84
CA LEU A 286 13.11 -45.96 11.02
C LEU A 286 14.07 -46.13 12.22
N PRO A 287 13.82 -47.10 13.11
CA PRO A 287 14.68 -47.29 14.27
C PRO A 287 16.13 -47.36 13.81
N SER A 288 16.97 -46.48 14.33
CA SER A 288 18.40 -46.43 13.98
C SER A 288 19.05 -47.71 14.47
N ASP A 289 19.41 -48.59 13.53
CA ASP A 289 20.14 -49.83 13.81
C ASP A 289 21.62 -49.57 14.16
N GLY A 290 22.04 -48.31 14.26
CA GLY A 290 23.41 -47.91 14.57
C GLY A 290 24.45 -48.24 13.48
N GLU A 291 24.09 -49.00 12.46
CA GLU A 291 25.01 -49.45 11.40
C GLU A 291 25.02 -48.54 10.15
N THR A 292 23.99 -47.73 9.94
CA THR A 292 23.83 -46.91 8.72
C THR A 292 23.30 -45.51 9.03
N ILE A 293 23.96 -44.48 8.47
CA ILE A 293 23.53 -43.07 8.59
C ILE A 293 22.72 -42.65 7.37
N VAL A 294 23.15 -43.04 6.17
CA VAL A 294 22.48 -42.71 4.91
C VAL A 294 22.39 -43.98 4.07
N ASN A 295 21.18 -44.38 3.69
CA ASN A 295 20.94 -45.47 2.75
C ASN A 295 20.03 -44.97 1.63
N VAL A 296 20.61 -44.76 0.45
CA VAL A 296 19.90 -44.30 -0.74
C VAL A 296 19.83 -45.46 -1.73
N GLN A 297 18.61 -45.82 -2.15
CA GLN A 297 18.38 -46.87 -3.14
C GLN A 297 17.53 -46.31 -4.29
N ASP A 298 18.04 -46.48 -5.51
CA ASP A 298 17.43 -46.12 -6.80
C ASP A 298 16.86 -44.70 -6.85
N LEU A 299 17.59 -43.74 -6.27
CA LEU A 299 17.14 -42.36 -6.21
C LEU A 299 17.15 -41.72 -7.60
N THR A 300 16.00 -41.19 -7.97
CA THR A 300 15.82 -40.35 -9.16
C THR A 300 15.27 -39.01 -8.74
N ALA A 301 15.99 -37.92 -9.05
CA ALA A 301 15.66 -36.57 -8.61
C ALA A 301 15.55 -35.60 -9.79
N PHE A 302 14.64 -34.63 -9.67
CA PHE A 302 14.32 -33.65 -10.71
C PHE A 302 14.44 -32.23 -10.13
N TRP A 303 15.03 -31.30 -10.89
CA TRP A 303 15.00 -29.87 -10.55
C TRP A 303 13.65 -29.23 -10.88
N ASP A 304 13.06 -29.69 -11.98
CA ASP A 304 11.74 -29.30 -12.44
C ASP A 304 11.02 -30.57 -12.90
N LYS A 305 9.87 -30.87 -12.29
CA LYS A 305 9.08 -32.04 -12.67
C LYS A 305 8.50 -31.88 -14.08
N GLU A 306 8.36 -30.65 -14.58
CA GLU A 306 7.82 -30.36 -15.91
C GLU A 306 8.86 -30.56 -17.02
N SER A 307 10.16 -30.52 -16.73
CA SER A 307 11.21 -30.68 -17.75
C SER A 307 11.38 -32.12 -18.25
N GLY A 308 10.79 -33.11 -17.55
CA GLY A 308 10.80 -34.53 -17.92
C GLY A 308 12.16 -35.24 -17.83
N THR A 309 13.26 -34.50 -17.75
CA THR A 309 14.62 -35.03 -17.62
C THR A 309 15.08 -35.07 -16.15
N PRO A 310 15.44 -36.24 -15.62
CA PRO A 310 15.97 -36.35 -14.28
C PRO A 310 17.37 -35.72 -14.19
N ALA A 311 17.61 -34.97 -13.12
CA ALA A 311 18.92 -34.40 -12.81
C ALA A 311 19.85 -35.45 -12.18
N LEU A 312 19.28 -36.43 -11.48
CA LEU A 312 19.96 -37.61 -10.96
C LEU A 312 19.06 -38.82 -11.26
N GLN A 313 19.64 -39.93 -11.70
CA GLN A 313 18.89 -41.14 -12.08
C GLN A 313 19.60 -42.39 -11.57
N GLY A 314 18.87 -43.25 -10.85
CA GLY A 314 19.36 -44.56 -10.40
C GLY A 314 20.54 -44.49 -9.42
N LEU A 315 20.58 -43.49 -8.54
CA LEU A 315 21.65 -43.34 -7.56
C LEU A 315 21.41 -44.26 -6.36
N SER A 316 22.32 -45.21 -6.12
CA SER A 316 22.26 -46.16 -5.01
C SER A 316 23.59 -46.20 -4.25
N PHE A 317 23.58 -45.81 -2.98
CA PHE A 317 24.77 -45.87 -2.11
C PHE A 317 24.39 -45.91 -0.63
N THR A 318 25.31 -46.40 0.20
CA THR A 318 25.13 -46.54 1.65
C THR A 318 26.36 -45.99 2.37
N VAL A 319 26.15 -45.21 3.43
CA VAL A 319 27.20 -44.58 4.25
C VAL A 319 27.05 -45.01 5.70
N ARG A 320 28.14 -45.49 6.30
CA ARG A 320 28.19 -45.94 7.70
C ARG A 320 28.72 -44.83 8.63
N PRO A 321 28.44 -44.92 9.94
CA PRO A 321 29.03 -43.99 10.91
C PRO A 321 30.56 -43.99 10.86
N GLY A 322 31.16 -42.80 10.73
CA GLY A 322 32.62 -42.62 10.71
C GLY A 322 33.28 -42.68 9.33
N GLU A 323 32.53 -42.92 8.25
CA GLU A 323 33.05 -42.90 6.88
C GLU A 323 33.03 -41.48 6.27
N LEU A 324 34.07 -41.16 5.48
CA LEU A 324 34.14 -39.91 4.72
C LEU A 324 33.69 -40.16 3.27
N LEU A 325 32.58 -39.56 2.86
CA LEU A 325 32.08 -39.62 1.49
C LEU A 325 32.64 -38.45 0.66
N ALA A 326 33.26 -38.75 -0.48
CA ALA A 326 33.71 -37.76 -1.45
C ALA A 326 32.98 -37.93 -2.79
N VAL A 327 32.38 -36.85 -3.31
CA VAL A 327 31.65 -36.85 -4.59
C VAL A 327 32.50 -36.17 -5.67
N VAL A 328 32.93 -36.94 -6.68
CA VAL A 328 33.84 -36.48 -7.76
C VAL A 328 33.18 -36.68 -9.13
N GLY A 329 33.51 -35.82 -10.10
CA GLY A 329 32.98 -35.92 -11.47
C GLY A 329 33.31 -34.70 -12.34
N PRO A 330 32.86 -34.64 -13.61
CA PRO A 330 33.03 -33.47 -14.47
C PRO A 330 32.10 -32.30 -14.09
N VAL A 331 32.35 -31.12 -14.65
CA VAL A 331 31.49 -29.93 -14.47
C VAL A 331 30.12 -30.22 -15.08
N GLY A 332 29.04 -29.95 -14.33
CA GLY A 332 27.66 -30.23 -14.77
C GLY A 332 27.15 -31.65 -14.51
N ALA A 333 27.96 -32.53 -13.90
CA ALA A 333 27.57 -33.93 -13.61
C ALA A 333 26.57 -34.13 -12.45
N GLY A 334 25.93 -33.06 -11.95
CA GLY A 334 24.93 -33.17 -10.89
C GLY A 334 25.46 -33.21 -9.45
N LYS A 335 26.77 -33.03 -9.20
CA LYS A 335 27.36 -33.07 -7.84
C LYS A 335 26.71 -32.15 -6.81
N VAL A 336 26.38 -30.91 -7.22
CA VAL A 336 25.70 -29.94 -6.35
C VAL A 336 24.26 -30.36 -6.04
N CYS A 337 23.63 -31.13 -6.95
CA CYS A 337 22.29 -31.68 -6.74
C CYS A 337 22.30 -32.81 -5.70
N SER A 338 23.32 -33.67 -5.72
CA SER A 338 23.50 -34.73 -4.72
C SER A 338 23.82 -34.16 -3.33
N ASP A 339 24.68 -33.13 -3.26
CA ASP A 339 25.00 -32.46 -1.99
C ASP A 339 23.78 -31.75 -1.38
N ALA A 340 22.99 -31.06 -2.20
CA ALA A 340 21.78 -30.38 -1.74
C ALA A 340 20.71 -31.36 -1.21
N PHE A 341 20.61 -32.56 -1.81
CA PHE A 341 19.69 -33.59 -1.34
C PHE A 341 20.13 -34.17 0.02
N LEU A 342 21.43 -34.41 0.20
CA LEU A 342 21.99 -34.93 1.46
C LEU A 342 21.91 -33.91 2.62
N GLN A 343 21.96 -32.62 2.32
CA GLN A 343 21.76 -31.56 3.32
C GLN A 343 20.30 -31.40 3.75
N LEU A 344 19.33 -31.72 2.88
CA LEU A 344 17.90 -31.68 3.21
C LEU A 344 17.49 -32.81 4.18
N ASP A 345 18.21 -33.93 4.17
CA ASP A 345 17.99 -35.09 5.05
C ASP A 345 18.60 -34.93 6.47
N ASN A 346 19.08 -33.72 6.80
CA ASN A 346 19.58 -33.31 8.12
C ASN A 346 20.59 -34.28 8.78
N SER A 347 21.37 -34.99 7.96
CA SER A 347 22.37 -35.96 8.41
C SER A 347 23.63 -35.24 8.90
N PRO A 348 24.28 -35.67 10.01
CA PRO A 348 25.52 -35.06 10.52
C PRO A 348 26.74 -35.49 9.69
N CYS A 349 26.67 -35.36 8.37
CA CYS A 349 27.78 -35.65 7.47
C CYS A 349 28.57 -34.36 7.18
N TYR A 350 29.86 -34.37 7.52
CA TYR A 350 30.81 -33.35 7.07
C TYR A 350 31.13 -33.62 5.59
N ILE A 351 30.42 -32.96 4.68
CA ILE A 351 30.64 -33.09 3.24
C ILE A 351 31.74 -32.09 2.83
N LEU A 352 32.93 -32.61 2.49
CA LEU A 352 34.04 -31.82 1.97
C LEU A 352 33.91 -31.65 0.46
N ARG A 353 33.69 -30.40 0.03
CA ARG A 353 33.72 -30.01 -1.38
C ARG A 353 35.17 -29.95 -1.86
N VAL A 354 35.62 -30.97 -2.58
CA VAL A 354 36.94 -30.97 -3.23
C VAL A 354 36.79 -30.40 -4.64
N GLU A 355 37.21 -29.15 -4.84
CA GLU A 355 37.36 -28.57 -6.18
C GLU A 355 38.60 -29.18 -6.87
N PRO A 356 38.52 -29.49 -8.18
CA PRO A 356 39.67 -30.02 -8.90
C PRO A 356 40.76 -28.94 -8.94
N ARG A 357 41.96 -29.32 -8.47
CA ARG A 357 43.19 -28.55 -8.67
C ARG A 357 43.38 -28.41 -10.18
N ALA A 358 43.42 -27.18 -10.67
CA ALA A 358 43.80 -26.92 -12.05
C ALA A 358 45.20 -27.48 -12.29
N GLU A 359 45.30 -28.58 -13.03
CA GLU A 359 46.53 -28.99 -13.70
C GLU A 359 46.84 -27.94 -14.76
N CYS A 360 47.78 -27.05 -14.45
CA CYS A 360 48.58 -26.36 -15.45
C CYS A 360 50.02 -26.87 -15.31
N ASP A 361 50.33 -27.91 -16.08
CA ASP A 361 51.64 -28.27 -16.65
C ASP A 361 51.26 -29.13 -17.87
N SER A 362 51.59 -28.88 -19.13
CA SER A 362 52.75 -28.22 -19.73
C SER A 362 52.51 -28.10 -21.26
N VAL A 363 53.00 -27.02 -21.89
CA VAL A 363 53.96 -26.93 -23.02
C VAL A 363 54.16 -25.45 -23.34
#